data_AF-A0A1F6BJN9-F1
#
_entry.id   AF-A0A1F6BJN9-F1
#
_cell.length_a   1.000
_cell.length_b   1.000
_cell.length_c   1.000
_cell.angle_alpha   90.00
_cell.angle_beta   90.00
_cell.angle_gamma   90.00
#
_symmetry.space_group_name_H-M   'P 1'
#
loop_
_entity.id
_entity.type
_entity.pdbx_description
1 polymer ?
#
loop_
_entity_poly.entity_id
_entity_poly.type
_entity_poly.pdbx_seq_one_letter_code
_entity_poly.pdbx_strand_id
1 'polypeptide(L)'
;MLFFSSVIILVSPAKTYSAGPLVWLEDGMTRVFKNDPAKTTSALTLFSAGNEYEMFQIVVKAPPGNTLTGVSVSVSDFLGPNNNKISADNVSLYREHYINVTAGSKKRAGDTNSPLGPGMYPDALVPFKDPATKADLTGRFDASPFNVLTSDNQPVLADVYIPGATPPGQYLANVSVSSDQGSATVQINLNVWNFSLPKTRSLKGFTNIWNSQYKTKSSYIELLKHRLNPKTVNRSDERFLIDNYSLDTIDIGLVSGAGYGNCTAGPPPSIAAVQAETAAHEKDLYLLTSYANEVWDCTSLVPTFLQWAANLRAGGIHPEIVTYPLDTLMGTDLDHTAADIWYVLPKHFNQAKSNINKLVNHQGIQVRSYNPLVQDGFSPKFTIDFPPVNARIMQGFINQSLGLTGTKFWRVDNWTTDPWHNPNLLSQGGQPVPGEGAMVYPGDMVGLPGQVVSGVRMKWFREGSEDFEYIQILKNAGQGQFALDLAKTVGADFQNWTKDKNLLLSVRQKLGEKIHSLNLPPVSPISPPPAISLTGSSKSGDANGDNLVDGQDYVIWLQNYNTQASGAAKGDFDGNGVVDGRDYVIWLNNYLK
;
A
#
# COMPACT_ATOMS: atom_id res chain seq x y z
N MET A 1 12.27 49.96 75.54
CA MET A 1 11.48 49.99 74.29
C MET A 1 12.13 49.04 73.31
N LEU A 2 11.61 47.82 73.18
CA LEU A 2 12.04 46.83 72.20
C LEU A 2 11.11 46.94 70.99
N PHE A 3 11.63 47.37 69.84
CA PHE A 3 10.90 47.34 68.57
C PHE A 3 11.13 45.97 67.91
N PHE A 4 10.09 45.13 67.88
CA PHE A 4 10.05 43.94 67.03
C PHE A 4 9.67 44.36 65.61
N SER A 5 10.61 44.21 64.66
CA SER A 5 10.32 44.35 63.23
C SER A 5 9.70 43.03 62.74
N SER A 6 8.41 43.06 62.42
CA SER A 6 7.70 41.90 61.84
C SER A 6 7.95 41.86 60.34
N VAL A 7 8.72 40.89 59.88
CA VAL A 7 8.86 40.56 58.45
C VAL A 7 7.62 39.77 58.04
N ILE A 8 6.72 40.40 57.29
CA ILE A 8 5.60 39.71 56.62
C ILE A 8 6.16 39.03 55.37
N ILE A 9 6.33 37.71 55.42
CA ILE A 9 6.60 36.89 54.24
C ILE A 9 5.26 36.71 53.51
N LEU A 10 5.08 37.46 52.41
CA LEU A 10 4.02 37.20 51.44
C LEU A 10 4.35 35.91 50.68
N VAL A 11 3.88 34.78 51.20
CA VAL A 11 3.83 33.53 50.44
C VAL A 11 2.74 33.71 49.37
N SER A 12 3.16 34.02 48.15
CA SER A 12 2.26 33.90 47.00
C SER A 12 1.88 32.44 46.86
N PRO A 13 0.59 32.07 46.75
CA PRO A 13 0.23 30.70 46.44
C PRO A 13 0.88 30.35 45.10
N ALA A 14 1.65 29.25 45.09
CA ALA A 14 2.14 28.68 43.85
C ALA A 14 0.93 28.51 42.92
N LYS A 15 0.99 29.07 41.72
CA LYS A 15 0.04 28.75 40.66
C LYS A 15 0.08 27.23 40.48
N THR A 16 -0.94 26.53 40.94
CA THR A 16 -1.22 25.17 40.50
C THR A 16 -1.53 25.28 39.01
N TYR A 17 -0.53 24.96 38.16
CA TYR A 17 -0.80 24.74 36.75
C TYR A 17 -1.88 23.66 36.67
N SER A 18 -3.00 23.96 36.01
CA SER A 18 -4.00 22.96 35.68
C SER A 18 -3.29 21.83 34.94
N ALA A 19 -3.29 20.64 35.55
CA ALA A 19 -2.56 19.44 35.14
C ALA A 19 -3.25 18.72 33.97
N GLY A 20 -3.59 19.47 32.92
CA GLY A 20 -4.17 18.94 31.69
C GLY A 20 -3.19 18.06 30.90
N PRO A 21 -3.65 17.46 29.80
CA PRO A 21 -2.82 16.61 28.97
C PRO A 21 -1.60 17.35 28.40
N LEU A 22 -0.42 16.73 28.46
CA LEU A 22 0.74 17.16 27.67
C LEU A 22 0.59 16.59 26.25
N VAL A 23 0.63 17.45 25.24
CA VAL A 23 0.39 17.05 23.85
C VAL A 23 1.47 17.58 22.93
N TRP A 24 1.99 16.71 22.05
CA TRP A 24 2.87 17.08 20.95
C TRP A 24 2.61 16.22 19.72
N LEU A 25 3.17 16.63 18.58
CA LEU A 25 3.07 15.93 17.31
C LEU A 25 4.38 15.23 16.94
N GLU A 26 4.27 14.08 16.29
CA GLU A 26 5.38 13.34 15.65
C GLU A 26 5.01 12.96 14.22
N ASP A 27 6.01 12.77 13.37
CA ASP A 27 5.81 12.17 12.04
C ASP A 27 5.35 10.69 12.14
N GLY A 28 4.71 10.21 11.07
CA GLY A 28 4.22 8.83 10.97
C GLY A 28 5.30 7.74 11.02
N MET A 29 6.59 8.07 10.92
CA MET A 29 7.71 7.12 10.95
C MET A 29 8.42 7.06 12.30
N THR A 30 7.88 7.69 13.34
CA THR A 30 8.36 7.55 14.73
C THR A 30 7.64 6.41 15.43
N ARG A 31 8.34 5.60 16.23
CA ARG A 31 7.67 4.80 17.26
C ARG A 31 7.77 5.56 18.57
N VAL A 32 6.64 5.91 19.16
CA VAL A 32 6.60 6.58 20.47
C VAL A 32 6.44 5.52 21.55
N PHE A 33 7.52 5.22 22.26
CA PHE A 33 7.48 4.25 23.34
C PHE A 33 6.78 4.85 24.57
N LYS A 34 6.21 3.96 25.37
CA LYS A 34 5.39 4.28 26.53
C LYS A 34 6.07 5.26 27.51
N ASN A 35 7.39 5.16 27.66
CA ASN A 35 8.18 5.94 28.61
C ASN A 35 9.06 7.02 27.94
N ASP A 36 8.91 7.26 26.64
CA ASP A 36 9.69 8.30 25.97
C ASP A 36 9.43 9.68 26.60
N PRO A 37 10.45 10.54 26.67
CA PRO A 37 10.29 11.90 27.19
C PRO A 37 9.32 12.69 26.32
N ALA A 38 8.53 13.56 26.95
CA ALA A 38 7.68 14.49 26.22
C ALA A 38 8.52 15.45 25.39
N LYS A 39 8.01 15.82 24.21
CA LYS A 39 8.58 16.89 23.37
C LYS A 39 7.68 18.11 23.38
N THR A 40 8.17 19.19 22.79
CA THR A 40 7.48 20.50 22.73
C THR A 40 6.94 20.83 21.34
N THR A 41 6.97 19.88 20.41
CA THR A 41 6.50 20.06 19.02
C THR A 41 4.99 20.30 18.98
N SER A 42 4.58 21.56 18.92
CA SER A 42 3.17 21.97 18.86
C SER A 42 2.66 22.22 17.44
N ALA A 43 3.55 22.15 16.44
CA ALA A 43 3.21 22.24 15.03
C ALA A 43 4.06 21.25 14.20
N LEU A 44 3.42 20.60 13.24
CA LEU A 44 4.07 19.69 12.29
C LEU A 44 3.67 20.10 10.86
N THR A 45 4.59 19.95 9.91
CA THR A 45 4.33 20.22 8.49
C THR A 45 4.44 18.94 7.69
N LEU A 46 3.40 18.63 6.95
CA LEU A 46 3.25 17.49 6.07
C LEU A 46 3.24 17.94 4.61
N PHE A 47 3.56 17.00 3.71
CA PHE A 47 3.49 17.22 2.28
C PHE A 47 2.85 16.00 1.62
N SER A 48 1.89 16.23 0.72
CA SER A 48 1.18 15.14 0.05
C SER A 48 0.64 15.56 -1.31
N ALA A 49 0.50 14.58 -2.20
CA ALA A 49 -0.20 14.67 -3.47
C ALA A 49 -1.71 14.39 -3.28
N GLY A 50 -2.52 14.70 -4.29
CA GLY A 50 -3.88 14.18 -4.36
C GLY A 50 -3.89 12.64 -4.45
N ASN A 51 -4.94 12.00 -3.94
CA ASN A 51 -5.11 10.54 -3.94
C ASN A 51 -4.00 9.76 -3.20
N GLU A 52 -3.44 10.39 -2.17
CA GLU A 52 -2.43 9.85 -1.28
C GLU A 52 -2.93 9.87 0.16
N TYR A 53 -2.36 9.02 1.00
CA TYR A 53 -2.49 9.11 2.45
C TYR A 53 -1.21 9.65 3.08
N GLU A 54 -1.35 10.58 4.02
CA GLU A 54 -0.25 11.06 4.85
C GLU A 54 -0.63 10.92 6.33
N MET A 55 0.28 10.41 7.15
CA MET A 55 0.00 10.17 8.55
C MET A 55 0.94 10.89 9.52
N PHE A 56 0.42 11.18 10.70
CA PHE A 56 1.14 11.75 11.82
C PHE A 56 0.61 11.22 13.14
N GLN A 57 1.37 11.38 14.21
CA GLN A 57 0.98 10.96 15.56
C GLN A 57 0.68 12.16 16.43
N ILE A 58 -0.41 12.04 17.18
CA ILE A 58 -0.84 12.93 18.25
C ILE A 58 -0.48 12.21 19.54
N VAL A 59 0.55 12.66 20.23
CA VAL A 59 0.98 12.00 21.46
C VAL A 59 0.33 12.68 22.66
N VAL A 60 -0.43 11.92 23.43
CA VAL A 60 -1.00 12.36 24.70
C VAL A 60 -0.18 11.75 25.83
N LYS A 61 0.36 12.59 26.70
CA LYS A 61 1.08 12.16 27.91
C LYS A 61 0.40 12.71 29.15
N ALA A 62 0.22 11.83 30.13
CA ALA A 62 -0.25 12.23 31.44
C ALA A 62 0.85 12.96 32.22
N PRO A 63 0.57 14.13 32.82
CA PRO A 63 1.58 14.86 33.57
C PRO A 63 2.02 14.05 34.81
N PRO A 64 3.26 14.24 35.31
CA PRO A 64 3.76 13.50 36.46
C PRO A 64 2.80 13.57 37.65
N GLY A 65 2.46 12.40 38.20
CA GLY A 65 1.61 12.27 39.39
C GLY A 65 0.10 12.30 39.11
N ASN A 66 -0.35 12.49 37.87
CA ASN A 66 -1.76 12.54 37.51
C ASN A 66 -2.07 11.58 36.36
N THR A 67 -3.07 10.72 36.54
CA THR A 67 -3.68 9.95 35.44
C THR A 67 -4.65 10.85 34.68
N LEU A 68 -4.68 10.73 33.36
CA LEU A 68 -5.72 11.35 32.55
C LEU A 68 -6.89 10.38 32.37
N THR A 69 -8.11 10.86 32.55
CA THR A 69 -9.34 10.10 32.34
C THR A 69 -10.24 10.80 31.33
N GLY A 70 -11.08 10.03 30.65
CA GLY A 70 -12.02 10.60 29.67
C GLY A 70 -11.32 11.23 28.46
N VAL A 71 -10.12 10.75 28.10
CA VAL A 71 -9.34 11.35 27.00
C VAL A 71 -10.05 11.13 25.68
N SER A 72 -10.28 12.22 24.95
CA SER A 72 -10.77 12.20 23.58
C SER A 72 -9.90 13.08 22.69
N VAL A 73 -9.81 12.72 21.42
CA VAL A 73 -8.98 13.38 20.41
C VAL A 73 -9.83 13.63 19.17
N SER A 74 -9.71 14.84 18.61
CA SER A 74 -10.38 15.21 17.36
C SER A 74 -9.47 16.06 16.48
N VAL A 75 -9.73 16.03 15.18
CA VAL A 75 -9.05 16.85 14.17
C VAL A 75 -10.13 17.63 13.42
N SER A 76 -9.94 18.93 13.24
CA SER A 76 -10.87 19.78 12.49
C SER A 76 -10.82 19.51 10.99
N ASP A 77 -11.73 20.12 10.22
CA ASP A 77 -11.52 20.30 8.78
C ASP A 77 -10.15 20.98 8.56
N PHE A 78 -9.46 20.54 7.50
CA PHE A 78 -8.26 21.19 6.99
C PHE A 78 -8.70 22.34 6.08
N LEU A 79 -8.45 23.57 6.52
CA LEU A 79 -8.85 24.80 5.83
C LEU A 79 -7.71 25.29 4.95
N GLY A 80 -7.96 25.42 3.65
CA GLY A 80 -6.99 25.85 2.65
C GLY A 80 -7.34 27.17 1.96
N PRO A 81 -6.57 27.55 0.94
CA PRO A 81 -6.79 28.80 0.20
C PRO A 81 -8.14 28.79 -0.54
N ASN A 82 -8.69 29.98 -0.81
CA ASN A 82 -9.94 30.16 -1.57
C ASN A 82 -11.15 29.42 -0.98
N ASN A 83 -11.22 29.29 0.35
CA ASN A 83 -12.25 28.52 1.08
C ASN A 83 -12.30 27.03 0.72
N ASN A 84 -11.26 26.49 0.08
CA ASN A 84 -11.15 25.05 -0.12
C ASN A 84 -10.96 24.35 1.22
N LYS A 85 -11.49 23.14 1.34
CA LYS A 85 -11.34 22.33 2.54
C LYS A 85 -11.14 20.85 2.23
N ILE A 86 -10.39 20.18 3.08
CA ILE A 86 -10.40 18.72 3.19
C ILE A 86 -11.20 18.40 4.45
N SER A 87 -12.34 17.72 4.28
CA SER A 87 -13.23 17.36 5.39
C SER A 87 -12.50 16.50 6.42
N ALA A 88 -12.80 16.71 7.71
CA ALA A 88 -12.35 15.85 8.81
C ALA A 88 -12.76 14.38 8.63
N ASP A 89 -13.79 14.08 7.82
CA ASP A 89 -14.18 12.70 7.47
C ASP A 89 -13.12 11.93 6.69
N ASN A 90 -12.16 12.64 6.08
CA ASN A 90 -10.98 12.05 5.44
C ASN A 90 -9.85 11.76 6.43
N VAL A 91 -10.02 12.07 7.72
CA VAL A 91 -9.06 11.77 8.78
C VAL A 91 -9.55 10.57 9.57
N SER A 92 -8.78 9.48 9.52
CA SER A 92 -9.03 8.30 10.37
C SER A 92 -8.12 8.34 11.58
N LEU A 93 -8.72 8.34 12.78
CA LEU A 93 -8.00 8.30 14.05
C LEU A 93 -7.93 6.87 14.58
N TYR A 94 -6.77 6.50 15.10
CA TYR A 94 -6.53 5.22 15.74
C TYR A 94 -5.77 5.39 17.04
N ARG A 95 -6.22 4.76 18.12
CA ARG A 95 -5.39 4.64 19.31
C ARG A 95 -4.37 3.53 19.08
N GLU A 96 -3.08 3.86 19.16
CA GLU A 96 -2.04 2.85 19.00
C GLU A 96 -1.99 1.93 20.23
N HIS A 97 -2.13 0.63 20.01
CA HIS A 97 -2.09 -0.37 21.06
C HIS A 97 -0.67 -0.93 21.21
N TYR A 98 -0.17 -0.89 22.46
CA TYR A 98 1.14 -1.42 22.81
C TYR A 98 1.10 -2.94 22.98
N ILE A 99 1.98 -3.63 22.26
CA ILE A 99 2.10 -5.09 22.27
C ILE A 99 3.48 -5.49 22.81
N ASN A 100 3.53 -6.54 23.62
CA ASN A 100 4.76 -6.97 24.29
C ASN A 100 5.56 -7.99 23.46
N VAL A 101 6.67 -7.55 22.88
CA VAL A 101 7.68 -8.44 22.29
C VAL A 101 8.60 -8.91 23.41
N THR A 102 8.51 -10.19 23.77
CA THR A 102 9.34 -10.78 24.85
C THR A 102 10.61 -11.43 24.30
N ALA A 103 10.55 -11.93 23.06
CA ALA A 103 11.68 -12.48 22.33
C ALA A 103 11.85 -11.74 21.00
N GLY A 104 12.89 -10.90 20.91
CA GLY A 104 13.23 -10.16 19.70
C GLY A 104 13.86 -11.04 18.62
N SER A 105 13.77 -10.59 17.38
CA SER A 105 14.45 -11.15 16.22
C SER A 105 15.94 -11.33 16.49
N LYS A 106 16.53 -12.37 15.90
CA LYS A 106 17.96 -12.68 16.08
C LYS A 106 18.84 -11.58 15.49
N LYS A 107 19.70 -10.99 16.33
CA LYS A 107 20.85 -10.17 15.90
C LYS A 107 22.06 -11.07 15.64
N ARG A 108 22.64 -11.03 14.44
CA ARG A 108 23.87 -11.77 14.10
C ARG A 108 25.07 -10.83 14.09
N ALA A 109 26.27 -11.40 14.27
CA ALA A 109 27.51 -10.65 14.13
C ALA A 109 27.67 -10.19 12.67
N GLY A 110 27.97 -8.89 12.48
CA GLY A 110 28.13 -8.29 11.16
C GLY A 110 26.84 -7.79 10.49
N ASP A 111 25.67 -7.91 11.16
CA ASP A 111 24.42 -7.36 10.62
C ASP A 111 24.50 -5.84 10.45
N THR A 112 24.26 -5.36 9.23
CA THR A 112 24.10 -3.92 8.92
C THR A 112 22.67 -3.43 9.14
N ASN A 113 21.74 -4.35 9.39
CA ASN A 113 20.36 -4.09 9.79
C ASN A 113 20.01 -4.91 11.05
N SER A 114 20.14 -4.30 12.22
CA SER A 114 19.84 -4.96 13.49
C SER A 114 18.40 -4.69 13.96
N PRO A 115 17.72 -5.67 14.57
CA PRO A 115 16.47 -5.43 15.29
C PRO A 115 16.71 -4.56 16.53
N LEU A 116 15.65 -3.90 16.99
CA LEU A 116 15.58 -3.12 18.22
C LEU A 116 15.50 -4.01 19.48
N GLY A 117 15.00 -5.25 19.33
CA GLY A 117 14.94 -6.24 20.40
C GLY A 117 13.61 -6.26 21.18
N PRO A 118 13.55 -6.95 22.33
CA PRO A 118 12.36 -7.01 23.17
C PRO A 118 11.87 -5.64 23.65
N GLY A 119 10.57 -5.47 23.83
CA GLY A 119 9.98 -4.22 24.28
C GLY A 119 8.47 -4.12 24.05
N MET A 120 7.88 -3.02 24.51
CA MET A 120 6.48 -2.66 24.26
C MET A 120 6.39 -1.82 22.99
N TYR A 121 5.84 -2.36 21.91
CA TYR A 121 5.76 -1.70 20.62
C TYR A 121 4.34 -1.24 20.33
N PRO A 122 4.12 0.05 19.96
CA PRO A 122 2.84 0.49 19.45
C PRO A 122 2.71 -0.02 18.01
N ASP A 123 1.79 -0.97 17.75
CA ASP A 123 1.70 -1.61 16.43
C ASP A 123 0.27 -1.86 15.96
N ALA A 124 -0.58 -2.48 16.79
CA ALA A 124 -2.00 -2.64 16.46
C ALA A 124 -2.73 -1.29 16.57
N LEU A 125 -3.66 -1.04 15.66
CA LEU A 125 -4.42 0.20 15.62
C LEU A 125 -5.87 -0.06 16.00
N VAL A 126 -6.32 0.57 17.10
CA VAL A 126 -7.72 0.53 17.52
C VAL A 126 -8.43 1.73 16.87
N PRO A 127 -9.34 1.52 15.91
CA PRO A 127 -10.01 2.62 15.22
C PRO A 127 -10.99 3.36 16.14
N PHE A 128 -11.07 4.69 15.98
CA PHE A 128 -12.06 5.53 16.68
C PHE A 128 -13.48 5.31 16.14
N LYS A 129 -13.61 4.97 14.87
CA LYS A 129 -14.90 4.85 14.19
C LYS A 129 -14.87 3.67 13.24
N ASP A 130 -16.05 3.12 12.96
CA ASP A 130 -16.25 2.13 11.92
C ASP A 130 -15.81 2.74 10.57
N PRO A 131 -14.90 2.07 9.83
CA PRO A 131 -14.35 2.64 8.60
C PRO A 131 -15.37 2.76 7.47
N ALA A 132 -16.48 2.01 7.52
CA ALA A 132 -17.56 2.03 6.55
C ALA A 132 -18.71 2.95 6.99
N THR A 133 -19.20 2.80 8.21
CA THR A 133 -20.40 3.52 8.68
C THR A 133 -20.11 4.85 9.37
N LYS A 134 -18.84 5.07 9.77
CA LYS A 134 -18.40 6.22 10.58
C LYS A 134 -19.05 6.30 11.98
N ALA A 135 -19.78 5.26 12.38
CA ALA A 135 -20.31 5.14 13.73
C ALA A 135 -19.19 4.92 14.75
N ASP A 136 -19.48 5.25 16.00
CA ASP A 136 -18.60 4.92 17.11
C ASP A 136 -18.51 3.40 17.29
N LEU A 137 -17.34 2.91 17.73
CA LEU A 137 -17.10 1.48 17.91
C LEU A 137 -17.05 1.14 19.39
N THR A 138 -17.66 0.03 19.77
CA THR A 138 -17.54 -0.52 21.12
C THR A 138 -16.99 -1.94 21.04
N GLY A 139 -15.86 -2.16 21.70
CA GLY A 139 -15.19 -3.45 21.77
C GLY A 139 -14.46 -3.63 23.09
N ARG A 140 -13.75 -4.75 23.24
CA ARG A 140 -12.87 -4.98 24.40
C ARG A 140 -11.73 -3.96 24.45
N PHE A 141 -11.21 -3.56 23.29
CA PHE A 141 -10.36 -2.38 23.18
C PHE A 141 -11.16 -1.27 22.51
N ASP A 142 -11.36 -0.20 23.26
CA ASP A 142 -12.05 1.00 22.80
C ASP A 142 -11.03 2.12 22.57
N ALA A 143 -11.15 2.87 21.48
CA ALA A 143 -10.22 3.94 21.13
C ALA A 143 -10.58 5.30 21.74
N SER A 144 -11.84 5.55 22.10
CA SER A 144 -12.26 6.81 22.73
C SER A 144 -13.61 6.68 23.45
N PRO A 145 -13.75 7.22 24.68
CA PRO A 145 -12.71 7.83 25.49
C PRO A 145 -11.72 6.80 26.06
N PHE A 146 -10.52 7.24 26.44
CA PHE A 146 -9.52 6.37 27.06
C PHE A 146 -8.82 7.03 28.25
N ASN A 147 -8.09 6.22 29.01
CA ASN A 147 -7.27 6.70 30.12
C ASN A 147 -5.78 6.64 29.75
N VAL A 148 -4.99 7.58 30.26
CA VAL A 148 -3.52 7.58 30.14
C VAL A 148 -2.95 7.58 31.56
N LEU A 149 -2.26 6.51 31.94
CA LEU A 149 -1.70 6.39 33.28
C LEU A 149 -0.56 7.40 33.49
N THR A 150 -0.30 7.75 34.75
CA THR A 150 0.75 8.70 35.14
C THR A 150 2.07 8.42 34.41
N SER A 151 2.63 9.46 33.78
CA SER A 151 3.88 9.43 33.02
C SER A 151 3.92 8.53 31.77
N ASP A 152 2.83 7.84 31.42
CA ASP A 152 2.74 7.06 30.18
C ASP A 152 2.44 7.97 28.98
N ASN A 153 2.97 7.60 27.83
CA ASN A 153 2.54 8.09 26.52
C ASN A 153 1.41 7.21 25.98
N GLN A 154 0.45 7.83 25.30
CA GLN A 154 -0.54 7.18 24.46
C GLN A 154 -0.58 7.89 23.10
N PRO A 155 0.03 7.29 22.06
CA PRO A 155 -0.06 7.80 20.70
C PRO A 155 -1.45 7.55 20.12
N VAL A 156 -1.96 8.55 19.42
CA VAL A 156 -3.11 8.44 18.51
C VAL A 156 -2.61 8.75 17.11
N LEU A 157 -2.68 7.76 16.24
CA LEU A 157 -2.30 7.90 14.84
C LEU A 157 -3.45 8.55 14.07
N ALA A 158 -3.15 9.61 13.34
CA ALA A 158 -4.04 10.24 12.38
C ALA A 158 -3.58 9.88 10.96
N ASP A 159 -4.46 9.24 10.18
CA ASP A 159 -4.23 8.87 8.79
C ASP A 159 -5.13 9.72 7.89
N VAL A 160 -4.54 10.66 7.16
CA VAL A 160 -5.26 11.67 6.37
C VAL A 160 -5.27 11.25 4.90
N TYR A 161 -6.44 11.02 4.34
CA TYR A 161 -6.60 10.86 2.90
C TYR A 161 -6.74 12.24 2.23
N ILE A 162 -5.95 12.49 1.19
CA ILE A 162 -6.08 13.70 0.37
C ILE A 162 -6.89 13.32 -0.87
N PRO A 163 -8.12 13.83 -1.09
CA PRO A 163 -8.88 13.53 -2.29
C PRO A 163 -8.14 13.91 -3.58
N GLY A 164 -8.32 13.13 -4.65
CA GLY A 164 -7.55 13.27 -5.89
C GLY A 164 -7.57 14.66 -6.54
N ALA A 165 -8.70 15.38 -6.49
CA ALA A 165 -8.83 16.71 -7.09
C ALA A 165 -8.64 17.86 -6.08
N THR A 166 -7.96 17.62 -4.96
CA THR A 166 -7.70 18.65 -3.96
C THR A 166 -6.81 19.74 -4.56
N PRO A 167 -7.23 21.02 -4.54
CA PRO A 167 -6.40 22.11 -5.05
C PRO A 167 -5.05 22.20 -4.31
N PRO A 168 -3.95 22.54 -5.00
CA PRO A 168 -2.67 22.73 -4.34
C PRO A 168 -2.70 23.92 -3.39
N GLY A 169 -1.94 23.84 -2.31
CA GLY A 169 -1.82 24.91 -1.33
C GLY A 169 -1.56 24.42 0.07
N GLN A 170 -1.46 25.36 1.01
CA GLN A 170 -1.32 25.06 2.43
C GLN A 170 -2.70 24.94 3.07
N TYR A 171 -2.90 23.85 3.80
CA TYR A 171 -4.10 23.56 4.57
C TYR A 171 -3.75 23.47 6.06
N LEU A 172 -4.58 24.07 6.91
CA LEU A 172 -4.38 24.12 8.36
C LEU A 172 -5.53 23.39 9.06
N ALA A 173 -5.20 22.53 10.04
CA ALA A 173 -6.18 21.96 10.95
C ALA A 173 -5.71 22.06 12.40
N ASN A 174 -6.69 22.11 13.31
CA ASN A 174 -6.45 22.03 14.74
C ASN A 174 -6.66 20.58 15.19
N VAL A 175 -5.77 20.12 16.05
CA VAL A 175 -5.90 18.88 16.80
C VAL A 175 -6.27 19.25 18.23
N SER A 176 -7.43 18.79 18.69
CA SER A 176 -7.91 19.06 20.05
C SER A 176 -7.92 17.78 20.87
N VAL A 177 -7.30 17.84 22.06
CA VAL A 177 -7.28 16.78 23.05
C VAL A 177 -8.00 17.29 24.29
N SER A 178 -9.01 16.55 24.74
CA SER A 178 -9.75 16.85 25.99
C SER A 178 -9.66 15.69 26.95
N SER A 179 -9.62 15.96 28.25
CA SER A 179 -9.75 15.00 29.34
C SER A 179 -10.49 15.64 30.51
N ASP A 180 -10.83 14.87 31.54
CA ASP A 180 -11.44 15.40 32.76
C ASP A 180 -10.50 16.37 33.53
N GLN A 181 -9.21 16.35 33.22
CA GLN A 181 -8.16 17.15 33.86
C GLN A 181 -7.78 18.40 33.05
N GLY A 182 -8.32 18.58 31.84
CA GLY A 182 -8.09 19.77 31.02
C GLY A 182 -8.09 19.47 29.53
N SER A 183 -7.65 20.45 28.74
CA SER A 183 -7.53 20.29 27.29
C SER A 183 -6.25 20.92 26.76
N ALA A 184 -5.83 20.46 25.59
CA ALA A 184 -4.72 21.00 24.84
C ALA A 184 -5.09 21.05 23.35
N THR A 185 -4.50 21.98 22.61
CA THR A 185 -4.66 22.08 21.17
C THR A 185 -3.30 22.30 20.52
N VAL A 186 -3.05 21.57 19.44
CA VAL A 186 -1.85 21.69 18.60
C VAL A 186 -2.30 21.84 17.14
N GLN A 187 -1.41 22.29 16.25
CA GLN A 187 -1.76 22.60 14.86
C GLN A 187 -1.01 21.69 13.89
N ILE A 188 -1.69 21.27 12.81
CA ILE A 188 -1.10 20.52 11.71
C ILE A 188 -1.18 21.34 10.42
N ASN A 189 -0.07 21.41 9.71
CA ASN A 189 0.04 22.07 8.41
C ASN A 189 0.21 21.00 7.33
N LEU A 190 -0.63 21.00 6.30
CA LEU A 190 -0.53 20.09 5.16
C LEU A 190 -0.31 20.90 3.88
N ASN A 191 0.82 20.68 3.21
CA ASN A 191 1.07 21.23 1.88
C ASN A 191 0.63 20.22 0.82
N VAL A 192 -0.36 20.59 0.02
CA VAL A 192 -0.85 19.78 -1.09
C VAL A 192 -0.15 20.21 -2.37
N TRP A 193 0.53 19.27 -3.04
CA TRP A 193 1.13 19.51 -4.36
C TRP A 193 0.08 19.52 -5.48
N ASN A 194 0.41 20.07 -6.64
CA ASN A 194 -0.49 20.23 -7.80
C ASN A 194 -0.62 18.96 -8.67
N PHE A 195 -0.41 17.77 -8.12
CA PHE A 195 -0.55 16.51 -8.82
C PHE A 195 -1.18 15.46 -7.92
N SER A 196 -1.63 14.37 -8.53
CA SER A 196 -2.30 13.27 -7.82
C SER A 196 -1.64 11.96 -8.19
N LEU A 197 -1.54 11.05 -7.22
CA LEU A 197 -1.09 9.70 -7.46
C LEU A 197 -2.15 8.92 -8.25
N PRO A 198 -1.75 7.97 -9.11
CA PRO A 198 -2.70 7.12 -9.79
C PRO A 198 -3.50 6.29 -8.77
N LYS A 199 -4.76 5.98 -9.10
CA LYS A 199 -5.62 5.09 -8.30
C LYS A 199 -5.07 3.67 -8.27
N THR A 200 -4.75 3.15 -9.46
CA THR A 200 -4.06 1.87 -9.60
C THR A 200 -2.57 2.08 -9.42
N ARG A 201 -1.96 1.33 -8.49
CA ARG A 201 -0.53 1.41 -8.20
C ARG A 201 0.33 0.82 -9.32
N SER A 202 1.50 1.41 -9.53
CA SER A 202 2.56 0.91 -10.40
C SER A 202 3.37 -0.20 -9.73
N LEU A 203 3.58 -0.13 -8.40
CA LEU A 203 4.24 -1.19 -7.63
C LEU A 203 3.30 -2.41 -7.48
N LYS A 204 3.54 -3.46 -8.27
CA LYS A 204 2.70 -4.66 -8.28
C LYS A 204 2.98 -5.60 -7.12
N GLY A 205 2.11 -6.59 -6.95
CA GLY A 205 2.28 -7.66 -5.97
C GLY A 205 0.97 -8.00 -5.29
N PHE A 206 1.00 -8.86 -4.27
CA PHE A 206 -0.18 -9.22 -3.52
C PHE A 206 0.18 -9.76 -2.14
N THR A 207 -0.84 -9.94 -1.31
CA THR A 207 -0.75 -10.63 -0.04
C THR A 207 -1.94 -11.53 0.26
N ASN A 208 -1.81 -12.40 1.26
CA ASN A 208 -2.85 -13.32 1.65
C ASN A 208 -3.47 -12.99 3.02
N ILE A 209 -4.74 -13.36 3.15
CA ILE A 209 -5.37 -13.71 4.42
C ILE A 209 -5.59 -15.22 4.36
N TRP A 210 -5.11 -15.97 5.34
CA TRP A 210 -5.24 -17.43 5.39
C TRP A 210 -6.39 -17.87 6.27
N ASN A 211 -6.66 -17.13 7.35
CA ASN A 211 -7.75 -17.40 8.25
C ASN A 211 -9.08 -17.19 7.52
N SER A 212 -9.83 -18.29 7.34
CA SER A 212 -11.08 -18.31 6.55
C SER A 212 -12.14 -17.39 7.11
N GLN A 213 -12.19 -17.16 8.43
CA GLN A 213 -13.13 -16.25 9.08
C GLN A 213 -12.99 -14.81 8.54
N TYR A 214 -11.78 -14.41 8.15
CA TYR A 214 -11.48 -13.03 7.75
C TYR A 214 -11.29 -12.87 6.24
N LYS A 215 -11.53 -13.92 5.45
CA LYS A 215 -11.60 -13.84 3.98
C LYS A 215 -12.93 -13.23 3.54
N THR A 216 -13.11 -11.96 3.87
CA THR A 216 -14.33 -11.20 3.61
C THR A 216 -14.05 -10.03 2.69
N LYS A 217 -15.09 -9.57 1.97
CA LYS A 217 -15.03 -8.37 1.12
C LYS A 217 -14.49 -7.15 1.89
N SER A 218 -14.92 -6.96 3.13
CA SER A 218 -14.45 -5.86 3.99
C SER A 218 -12.94 -5.95 4.27
N SER A 219 -12.42 -7.15 4.56
CA SER A 219 -10.97 -7.33 4.73
C SER A 219 -10.20 -7.08 3.43
N TYR A 220 -10.75 -7.45 2.28
CA TYR A 220 -10.15 -7.14 0.97
C TYR A 220 -10.12 -5.65 0.68
N ILE A 221 -11.20 -4.92 1.01
CA ILE A 221 -11.25 -3.46 0.95
C ILE A 221 -10.16 -2.85 1.84
N GLU A 222 -9.98 -3.37 3.05
CA GLU A 222 -8.93 -2.88 3.96
C GLU A 222 -7.52 -3.05 3.37
N LEU A 223 -7.23 -4.18 2.72
CA LEU A 223 -5.95 -4.38 2.01
C LEU A 223 -5.79 -3.40 0.84
N LEU A 224 -6.81 -3.23 0.00
CA LEU A 224 -6.76 -2.37 -1.18
C LEU A 224 -6.61 -0.88 -0.80
N LYS A 225 -7.22 -0.42 0.29
CA LYS A 225 -6.97 0.92 0.86
C LYS A 225 -5.51 1.13 1.24
N HIS A 226 -4.78 0.06 1.55
CA HIS A 226 -3.35 0.10 1.82
C HIS A 226 -2.49 -0.17 0.58
N ARG A 227 -3.07 -0.05 -0.63
CA ARG A 227 -2.42 -0.33 -1.90
C ARG A 227 -1.74 -1.71 -1.89
N LEU A 228 -2.42 -2.72 -1.34
CA LEU A 228 -1.98 -4.11 -1.30
C LEU A 228 -3.09 -5.00 -1.86
N ASN A 229 -2.84 -5.63 -3.01
CA ASN A 229 -3.84 -6.53 -3.56
C ASN A 229 -4.02 -7.78 -2.69
N PRO A 230 -5.26 -8.20 -2.41
CA PRO A 230 -5.53 -9.57 -2.03
C PRO A 230 -5.03 -10.52 -3.12
N LYS A 231 -4.42 -11.64 -2.72
CA LYS A 231 -3.97 -12.68 -3.66
C LYS A 231 -5.16 -13.26 -4.44
N THR A 232 -6.27 -13.48 -3.75
CA THR A 232 -7.53 -14.02 -4.28
C THR A 232 -8.69 -13.22 -3.68
N VAL A 233 -9.80 -13.16 -4.41
CA VAL A 233 -11.08 -12.61 -3.98
C VAL A 233 -12.20 -13.52 -4.47
N ASN A 234 -13.43 -13.35 -3.97
CA ASN A 234 -14.58 -14.00 -4.58
C ASN A 234 -14.83 -13.37 -5.96
N ARG A 235 -15.02 -14.20 -6.99
CA ARG A 235 -15.29 -13.72 -8.35
C ARG A 235 -16.47 -12.75 -8.42
N SER A 236 -17.52 -12.99 -7.63
CA SER A 236 -18.69 -12.10 -7.54
C SER A 236 -18.38 -10.71 -6.96
N ASP A 237 -17.24 -10.52 -6.31
CA ASP A 237 -16.79 -9.24 -5.78
C ASP A 237 -15.84 -8.48 -6.72
N GLU A 238 -15.31 -9.13 -7.77
CA GLU A 238 -14.26 -8.56 -8.64
C GLU A 238 -14.66 -7.21 -9.22
N ARG A 239 -15.79 -7.14 -9.94
CA ARG A 239 -16.27 -5.89 -10.55
C ARG A 239 -16.35 -4.74 -9.55
N PHE A 240 -16.94 -5.01 -8.38
CA PHE A 240 -17.03 -4.00 -7.32
C PHE A 240 -15.65 -3.54 -6.83
N LEU A 241 -14.71 -4.46 -6.63
CA LEU A 241 -13.37 -4.13 -6.12
C LEU A 241 -12.50 -3.43 -7.16
N ILE A 242 -12.67 -3.75 -8.45
CA ILE A 242 -12.04 -3.05 -9.57
C ILE A 242 -12.50 -1.58 -9.58
N ASP A 243 -13.81 -1.37 -9.65
CA ASP A 243 -14.38 -0.04 -9.88
C ASP A 243 -14.17 0.91 -8.69
N ASN A 244 -14.19 0.38 -7.46
CA ASN A 244 -14.18 1.20 -6.24
C ASN A 244 -12.84 1.22 -5.52
N TYR A 245 -12.00 0.19 -5.69
CA TYR A 245 -10.79 0.00 -4.89
C TYR A 245 -9.56 -0.37 -5.73
N SER A 246 -9.65 -0.27 -7.06
CA SER A 246 -8.52 -0.43 -7.98
C SER A 246 -7.82 -1.79 -7.86
N LEU A 247 -8.60 -2.85 -7.60
CA LEU A 247 -8.12 -4.22 -7.78
C LEU A 247 -7.72 -4.40 -9.25
N ASP A 248 -6.47 -4.75 -9.50
CA ASP A 248 -5.92 -4.82 -10.86
C ASP A 248 -5.20 -6.15 -11.17
N THR A 249 -5.04 -7.03 -10.19
CA THR A 249 -4.32 -8.30 -10.35
C THR A 249 -4.88 -9.34 -9.40
N ILE A 250 -5.04 -10.57 -9.90
CA ILE A 250 -5.45 -11.72 -9.10
C ILE A 250 -4.57 -12.93 -9.42
N ASP A 251 -4.21 -13.69 -8.39
CA ASP A 251 -3.65 -15.03 -8.55
C ASP A 251 -4.79 -16.03 -8.62
N ILE A 252 -4.88 -16.77 -9.72
CA ILE A 252 -5.98 -17.70 -9.98
C ILE A 252 -5.82 -19.05 -9.26
N GLY A 253 -4.68 -19.31 -8.61
CA GLY A 253 -4.49 -20.46 -7.72
C GLY A 253 -4.07 -21.78 -8.38
N LEU A 254 -3.75 -21.80 -9.68
CA LEU A 254 -3.19 -23.00 -10.34
C LEU A 254 -1.74 -23.24 -9.89
N VAL A 255 -1.50 -24.30 -9.11
CA VAL A 255 -0.19 -24.61 -8.52
C VAL A 255 0.37 -25.95 -9.00
N SER A 256 1.70 -26.00 -9.21
CA SER A 256 2.40 -27.23 -9.56
C SER A 256 2.64 -28.15 -8.36
N GLY A 257 2.62 -27.60 -7.14
CA GLY A 257 2.99 -28.30 -5.91
C GLY A 257 4.50 -28.25 -5.60
N ALA A 258 5.34 -27.79 -6.53
CA ALA A 258 6.76 -27.60 -6.27
C ALA A 258 7.00 -26.43 -5.33
N GLY A 259 7.81 -26.67 -4.29
CA GLY A 259 7.99 -25.74 -3.19
C GLY A 259 9.34 -25.89 -2.49
N TYR A 260 9.63 -25.01 -1.54
CA TYR A 260 10.80 -25.12 -0.66
C TYR A 260 10.90 -26.52 -0.04
N GLY A 261 12.00 -27.22 -0.32
CA GLY A 261 12.25 -28.59 0.16
C GLY A 261 11.39 -29.68 -0.52
N ASN A 262 10.55 -29.33 -1.50
CA ASN A 262 9.73 -30.27 -2.26
C ASN A 262 9.91 -30.06 -3.77
N CYS A 263 10.80 -30.84 -4.38
CA CYS A 263 11.02 -30.85 -5.83
C CYS A 263 10.14 -31.86 -6.56
N THR A 264 8.85 -31.88 -6.23
CA THR A 264 7.82 -32.64 -6.95
C THR A 264 6.83 -31.67 -7.57
N ALA A 265 6.51 -31.85 -8.85
CA ALA A 265 5.51 -31.05 -9.55
C ALA A 265 4.47 -31.96 -10.23
N GLY A 266 3.20 -31.58 -10.12
CA GLY A 266 2.14 -32.12 -10.96
C GLY A 266 2.31 -31.72 -12.43
N PRO A 267 1.62 -32.41 -13.35
CA PRO A 267 1.69 -32.10 -14.76
C PRO A 267 1.14 -30.68 -15.02
N PRO A 268 1.66 -29.98 -16.05
CA PRO A 268 1.09 -28.71 -16.51
C PRO A 268 -0.42 -28.83 -16.80
N PRO A 269 -1.22 -27.80 -16.49
CA PRO A 269 -2.62 -27.77 -16.90
C PRO A 269 -2.72 -27.74 -18.43
N SER A 270 -3.80 -28.27 -19.00
CA SER A 270 -4.05 -28.14 -20.44
C SER A 270 -4.38 -26.69 -20.80
N ILE A 271 -4.02 -26.27 -22.02
CA ILE A 271 -4.33 -24.90 -22.51
C ILE A 271 -5.83 -24.60 -22.39
N ALA A 272 -6.69 -25.55 -22.74
CA ALA A 272 -8.14 -25.39 -22.64
C ALA A 272 -8.62 -25.16 -21.19
N ALA A 273 -8.01 -25.83 -20.21
CA ALA A 273 -8.34 -25.61 -18.80
C ALA A 273 -7.92 -24.21 -18.33
N VAL A 274 -6.74 -23.74 -18.78
CA VAL A 274 -6.26 -22.39 -18.51
C VAL A 274 -7.19 -21.34 -19.15
N GLN A 275 -7.61 -21.54 -20.39
CA GLN A 275 -8.56 -20.64 -21.08
C GLN A 275 -9.93 -20.58 -20.39
N ALA A 276 -10.44 -21.73 -19.93
CA ALA A 276 -11.69 -21.79 -19.18
C ALA A 276 -11.60 -21.02 -17.85
N GLU A 277 -10.45 -21.11 -17.17
CA GLU A 277 -10.20 -20.35 -15.95
C GLU A 277 -10.10 -18.84 -16.25
N THR A 278 -9.34 -18.44 -17.27
CA THR A 278 -9.26 -17.05 -17.74
C THR A 278 -10.63 -16.44 -18.03
N ALA A 279 -11.50 -17.19 -18.71
CA ALA A 279 -12.85 -16.73 -19.07
C ALA A 279 -13.80 -16.56 -17.87
N ALA A 280 -13.44 -17.07 -16.69
CA ALA A 280 -14.26 -17.00 -15.49
C ALA A 280 -14.02 -15.73 -14.65
N HIS A 281 -13.02 -14.92 -15.00
CA HIS A 281 -12.63 -13.70 -14.28
C HIS A 281 -12.99 -12.43 -15.08
N GLU A 282 -13.08 -11.29 -14.39
CA GLU A 282 -13.26 -9.99 -15.04
C GLU A 282 -12.09 -9.65 -15.97
N LYS A 283 -12.40 -9.16 -17.18
CA LYS A 283 -11.40 -8.90 -18.25
C LYS A 283 -10.39 -7.80 -17.92
N ASP A 284 -10.72 -6.92 -16.96
CA ASP A 284 -9.85 -5.82 -16.54
C ASP A 284 -8.70 -6.29 -15.63
N LEU A 285 -8.75 -7.53 -15.12
CA LEU A 285 -7.75 -8.06 -14.20
C LEU A 285 -6.53 -8.61 -14.94
N TYR A 286 -5.35 -8.25 -14.44
CA TYR A 286 -4.14 -8.96 -14.79
C TYR A 286 -4.13 -10.33 -14.08
N LEU A 287 -4.35 -11.41 -14.84
CA LEU A 287 -4.40 -12.77 -14.30
C LEU A 287 -2.99 -13.38 -14.26
N LEU A 288 -2.59 -13.87 -13.09
CA LEU A 288 -1.32 -14.58 -12.90
C LEU A 288 -1.52 -15.86 -12.09
N THR A 289 -0.51 -16.70 -12.03
CA THR A 289 -0.45 -17.76 -11.01
C THR A 289 0.97 -18.00 -10.50
N SER A 290 1.14 -17.94 -9.19
CA SER A 290 2.36 -18.34 -8.48
C SER A 290 2.48 -19.87 -8.45
N TYR A 291 2.82 -20.51 -9.58
CA TYR A 291 2.72 -21.96 -9.71
C TYR A 291 3.84 -22.75 -8.99
N ALA A 292 4.97 -22.11 -8.68
CA ALA A 292 6.09 -22.73 -7.97
C ALA A 292 6.74 -21.74 -6.98
N ASN A 293 7.11 -22.21 -5.78
CA ASN A 293 7.53 -21.34 -4.69
C ASN A 293 8.86 -21.77 -4.03
N GLU A 294 9.92 -20.96 -4.18
CA GLU A 294 11.25 -21.18 -3.59
C GLU A 294 11.92 -22.46 -4.13
N VAL A 295 11.99 -22.58 -5.46
CA VAL A 295 12.38 -23.82 -6.18
C VAL A 295 13.78 -23.77 -6.82
N TRP A 296 14.68 -22.94 -6.28
CA TRP A 296 16.04 -22.76 -6.83
C TRP A 296 16.89 -24.03 -6.87
N ASP A 297 16.63 -25.01 -5.99
CA ASP A 297 17.34 -26.30 -5.95
C ASP A 297 16.66 -27.39 -6.80
N CYS A 298 15.50 -27.11 -7.40
CA CYS A 298 14.70 -28.09 -8.15
C CYS A 298 15.07 -28.15 -9.64
N THR A 299 16.36 -28.32 -9.93
CA THR A 299 16.90 -28.26 -11.31
C THR A 299 16.36 -29.37 -12.21
N SER A 300 15.99 -30.53 -11.66
CA SER A 300 15.35 -31.62 -12.40
C SER A 300 13.95 -31.27 -12.93
N LEU A 301 13.29 -30.26 -12.37
CA LEU A 301 11.96 -29.80 -12.78
C LEU A 301 11.97 -28.70 -13.84
N VAL A 302 13.15 -28.25 -14.30
CA VAL A 302 13.26 -27.19 -15.32
C VAL A 302 12.38 -27.47 -16.55
N PRO A 303 12.40 -28.66 -17.19
CA PRO A 303 11.52 -28.93 -18.34
C PRO A 303 10.03 -28.80 -17.99
N THR A 304 9.64 -29.25 -16.79
CA THR A 304 8.26 -29.14 -16.30
C THR A 304 7.86 -27.68 -16.11
N PHE A 305 8.73 -26.85 -15.53
CA PHE A 305 8.47 -25.43 -15.32
C PHE A 305 8.33 -24.66 -16.63
N LEU A 306 9.17 -24.95 -17.62
CA LEU A 306 9.04 -24.37 -18.97
C LEU A 306 7.71 -24.73 -19.63
N GLN A 307 7.27 -26.00 -19.50
CA GLN A 307 5.98 -26.43 -20.05
C GLN A 307 4.79 -25.82 -19.30
N TRP A 308 4.86 -25.69 -17.98
CA TRP A 308 3.88 -24.97 -17.17
C TRP A 308 3.74 -23.53 -17.68
N ALA A 309 4.86 -22.82 -17.83
CA ALA A 309 4.87 -21.43 -18.30
C ALA A 309 4.29 -21.29 -19.71
N ALA A 310 4.64 -22.18 -20.63
CA ALA A 310 4.10 -22.18 -21.99
C ALA A 310 2.57 -22.37 -22.01
N ASN A 311 2.06 -23.36 -21.26
CA ASN A 311 0.62 -23.63 -21.21
C ASN A 311 -0.18 -22.50 -20.56
N LEU A 312 0.38 -21.89 -19.51
CA LEU A 312 -0.24 -20.75 -18.83
C LEU A 312 -0.35 -19.54 -19.78
N ARG A 313 0.74 -19.17 -20.46
CA ARG A 313 0.74 -18.07 -21.44
C ARG A 313 -0.26 -18.32 -22.57
N ALA A 314 -0.24 -19.52 -23.15
CA ALA A 314 -1.13 -19.89 -24.24
C ALA A 314 -2.62 -19.83 -23.85
N GLY A 315 -2.94 -19.96 -22.56
CA GLY A 315 -4.30 -19.82 -22.04
C GLY A 315 -4.65 -18.46 -21.43
N GLY A 316 -3.75 -17.48 -21.50
CA GLY A 316 -4.02 -16.10 -21.06
C GLY A 316 -3.67 -15.80 -19.59
N ILE A 317 -2.92 -16.67 -18.91
CA ILE A 317 -2.48 -16.46 -17.52
C ILE A 317 -0.97 -16.30 -17.46
N HIS A 318 -0.51 -15.27 -16.74
CA HIS A 318 0.91 -14.99 -16.61
C HIS A 318 1.59 -15.92 -15.57
N PRO A 319 2.59 -16.73 -15.97
CA PRO A 319 3.31 -17.58 -15.05
C PRO A 319 4.19 -16.77 -14.09
N GLU A 320 4.03 -17.03 -12.80
CA GLU A 320 4.84 -16.45 -11.73
C GLU A 320 5.61 -17.53 -10.97
N ILE A 321 6.90 -17.27 -10.70
CA ILE A 321 7.78 -18.19 -9.96
C ILE A 321 8.55 -17.44 -8.86
N VAL A 322 8.71 -18.09 -7.71
CA VAL A 322 9.65 -17.62 -6.67
C VAL A 322 10.94 -18.40 -6.79
N THR A 323 11.96 -17.77 -7.36
CA THR A 323 13.32 -18.33 -7.48
C THR A 323 14.31 -17.21 -7.84
N TYR A 324 15.61 -17.48 -7.78
CA TYR A 324 16.57 -16.59 -8.45
C TYR A 324 16.76 -17.06 -9.92
N PRO A 325 16.92 -16.13 -10.88
CA PRO A 325 16.96 -16.49 -12.29
C PRO A 325 18.22 -17.30 -12.65
N LEU A 326 18.01 -18.54 -13.07
CA LEU A 326 19.04 -19.43 -13.64
C LEU A 326 18.95 -19.39 -15.17
N ASP A 327 20.08 -19.51 -15.86
CA ASP A 327 20.11 -19.53 -17.34
C ASP A 327 19.19 -20.63 -17.90
N THR A 328 19.12 -21.79 -17.24
CA THR A 328 18.25 -22.91 -17.63
C THR A 328 16.76 -22.59 -17.54
N LEU A 329 16.35 -21.70 -16.64
CA LEU A 329 14.95 -21.25 -16.51
C LEU A 329 14.65 -20.04 -17.41
N MET A 330 15.68 -19.27 -17.77
CA MET A 330 15.56 -18.14 -18.70
C MET A 330 15.55 -18.59 -20.15
N GLY A 331 16.08 -19.77 -20.46
CA GLY A 331 16.18 -20.24 -21.84
C GLY A 331 17.17 -19.42 -22.67
N THR A 332 17.16 -19.64 -23.98
CA THR A 332 18.04 -18.95 -24.94
C THR A 332 17.46 -17.64 -25.46
N ASP A 333 16.12 -17.52 -25.43
CA ASP A 333 15.38 -16.29 -25.73
C ASP A 333 14.56 -15.94 -24.48
N LEU A 334 14.55 -14.66 -24.12
CA LEU A 334 13.88 -14.20 -22.90
C LEU A 334 12.35 -14.08 -23.07
N ASP A 335 11.82 -14.55 -24.20
CA ASP A 335 10.38 -14.60 -24.49
C ASP A 335 9.74 -15.92 -24.03
N HIS A 336 10.52 -17.01 -23.95
CA HIS A 336 10.02 -18.34 -23.56
C HIS A 336 10.62 -18.85 -22.24
N THR A 337 10.82 -17.93 -21.29
CA THR A 337 11.32 -18.29 -19.96
C THR A 337 10.30 -19.08 -19.13
N ALA A 338 10.72 -19.61 -17.98
CA ALA A 338 9.83 -20.29 -17.03
C ALA A 338 8.84 -19.34 -16.30
N ALA A 339 8.93 -18.01 -16.47
CA ALA A 339 7.98 -17.08 -15.86
C ALA A 339 7.97 -15.69 -16.51
N ASP A 340 6.80 -15.05 -16.52
CA ASP A 340 6.70 -13.61 -16.82
C ASP A 340 7.02 -12.78 -15.58
N ILE A 341 6.78 -13.35 -14.40
CA ILE A 341 6.97 -12.68 -13.11
C ILE A 341 7.91 -13.50 -12.22
N TRP A 342 9.03 -12.89 -11.85
CA TRP A 342 10.08 -13.50 -11.04
C TRP A 342 10.14 -12.84 -9.68
N TYR A 343 9.92 -13.59 -8.60
CA TYR A 343 10.17 -13.12 -7.24
C TYR A 343 11.55 -13.52 -6.76
N VAL A 344 12.40 -12.53 -6.52
CA VAL A 344 13.76 -12.71 -6.03
C VAL A 344 13.90 -12.30 -4.57
N LEU A 345 14.67 -13.09 -3.82
CA LEU A 345 14.95 -12.81 -2.41
C LEU A 345 16.23 -11.97 -2.28
N PRO A 346 16.30 -11.02 -1.33
CA PRO A 346 17.52 -10.24 -1.07
C PRO A 346 18.77 -11.11 -0.87
N LYS A 347 18.64 -12.23 -0.13
CA LYS A 347 19.73 -13.17 0.14
C LYS A 347 20.31 -13.84 -1.12
N HIS A 348 19.56 -13.91 -2.22
CA HIS A 348 20.00 -14.49 -3.50
C HIS A 348 20.26 -13.44 -4.57
N PHE A 349 19.96 -12.16 -4.32
CA PHE A 349 19.99 -11.13 -5.35
C PHE A 349 21.38 -10.98 -5.99
N ASN A 350 22.43 -10.88 -5.18
CA ASN A 350 23.79 -10.69 -5.69
C ASN A 350 24.30 -11.90 -6.48
N GLN A 351 23.90 -13.12 -6.09
CA GLN A 351 24.27 -14.34 -6.80
C GLN A 351 23.72 -14.35 -8.23
N ALA A 352 22.52 -13.81 -8.46
CA ALA A 352 21.87 -13.80 -9.76
C ALA A 352 21.84 -12.42 -10.43
N LYS A 353 22.64 -11.45 -9.97
CA LYS A 353 22.57 -10.04 -10.40
C LYS A 353 22.66 -9.85 -11.91
N SER A 354 23.57 -10.57 -12.57
CA SER A 354 23.72 -10.51 -14.04
C SER A 354 22.44 -10.94 -14.75
N ASN A 355 21.83 -12.03 -14.31
CA ASN A 355 20.61 -12.56 -14.91
C ASN A 355 19.39 -11.71 -14.58
N ILE A 356 19.29 -11.20 -13.35
CA ILE A 356 18.28 -10.22 -12.96
C ILE A 356 18.36 -8.98 -13.87
N ASN A 357 19.57 -8.47 -14.13
CA ASN A 357 19.77 -7.32 -15.02
C ASN A 357 19.30 -7.59 -16.46
N LYS A 358 19.44 -8.82 -16.97
CA LYS A 358 18.88 -9.19 -18.29
C LYS A 358 17.35 -9.12 -18.25
N LEU A 359 16.73 -9.69 -17.20
CA LEU A 359 15.27 -9.76 -17.06
C LEU A 359 14.61 -8.39 -16.87
N VAL A 360 15.14 -7.52 -15.99
CA VAL A 360 14.53 -6.20 -15.73
C VAL A 360 14.57 -5.27 -16.94
N ASN A 361 15.45 -5.53 -17.92
CA ASN A 361 15.56 -4.76 -19.16
C ASN A 361 14.79 -5.40 -20.33
N HIS A 362 14.12 -6.53 -20.11
CA HIS A 362 13.36 -7.22 -21.13
C HIS A 362 11.88 -6.84 -21.08
N GLN A 363 11.28 -6.50 -22.23
CA GLN A 363 9.85 -6.18 -22.29
C GLN A 363 9.02 -7.44 -21.97
N GLY A 364 7.88 -7.25 -21.29
CA GLY A 364 7.01 -8.37 -20.91
C GLY A 364 7.47 -9.19 -19.70
N ILE A 365 8.69 -8.97 -19.18
CA ILE A 365 9.15 -9.60 -17.94
C ILE A 365 9.12 -8.61 -16.77
N GLN A 366 8.70 -9.12 -15.62
CA GLN A 366 8.70 -8.43 -14.35
C GLN A 366 9.58 -9.16 -13.37
N VAL A 367 10.51 -8.45 -12.74
CA VAL A 367 11.21 -8.94 -11.55
C VAL A 367 10.70 -8.16 -10.35
N ARG A 368 10.37 -8.88 -9.29
CA ARG A 368 9.76 -8.35 -8.09
C ARG A 368 10.50 -8.85 -6.85
N SER A 369 10.48 -8.09 -5.77
CA SER A 369 11.14 -8.49 -4.52
C SER A 369 10.24 -9.37 -3.65
N TYR A 370 10.84 -10.33 -2.94
CA TYR A 370 10.16 -11.12 -1.93
C TYR A 370 11.07 -11.26 -0.71
N ASN A 371 10.62 -10.81 0.45
CA ASN A 371 11.47 -10.72 1.64
C ASN A 371 10.73 -11.25 2.88
N PRO A 372 10.54 -12.57 2.97
CA PRO A 372 9.88 -13.20 4.11
C PRO A 372 10.85 -13.39 5.28
N LEU A 373 10.32 -13.45 6.50
CA LEU A 373 11.10 -13.76 7.71
C LEU A 373 12.32 -12.82 7.91
N VAL A 374 13.26 -13.25 8.77
CA VAL A 374 14.54 -12.56 9.04
C VAL A 374 15.70 -13.40 8.50
N GLN A 375 15.67 -13.68 7.18
CA GLN A 375 16.60 -14.64 6.55
C GLN A 375 18.04 -14.13 6.42
N ASP A 376 18.25 -12.82 6.35
CA ASP A 376 19.55 -12.16 6.25
C ASP A 376 19.65 -10.94 7.19
N GLY A 377 20.86 -10.44 7.38
CA GLY A 377 21.20 -9.37 8.32
C GLY A 377 21.34 -7.96 7.74
N PHE A 378 21.01 -7.77 6.46
CA PHE A 378 21.34 -6.54 5.74
C PHE A 378 20.12 -5.87 5.10
N SER A 379 19.19 -6.66 4.56
CA SER A 379 18.02 -6.13 3.85
C SER A 379 16.93 -5.69 4.83
N PRO A 380 15.96 -4.87 4.38
CA PRO A 380 14.85 -4.43 5.22
C PRO A 380 14.08 -5.61 5.83
N LYS A 381 13.52 -5.45 7.04
CA LYS A 381 12.75 -6.50 7.73
C LYS A 381 11.46 -5.94 8.33
N PHE A 382 10.39 -6.73 8.28
CA PHE A 382 9.02 -6.26 8.56
C PHE A 382 8.45 -6.76 9.89
N THR A 383 9.25 -7.41 10.72
CA THR A 383 8.85 -7.78 12.08
C THR A 383 8.64 -6.54 12.95
N ILE A 384 7.86 -6.67 14.02
CA ILE A 384 7.49 -5.54 14.89
C ILE A 384 8.73 -4.82 15.43
N ASP A 385 9.78 -5.58 15.73
CA ASP A 385 10.99 -5.11 16.39
C ASP A 385 12.03 -4.51 15.44
N PHE A 386 11.67 -4.15 14.20
CA PHE A 386 12.54 -3.35 13.32
C PHE A 386 12.06 -1.89 13.22
N PRO A 387 12.99 -0.94 12.98
CA PRO A 387 12.64 0.46 12.76
C PRO A 387 11.69 0.67 11.58
N PRO A 388 10.73 1.62 11.65
CA PRO A 388 9.70 1.88 10.63
C PRO A 388 10.22 1.98 9.19
N VAL A 389 11.39 2.60 8.99
CA VAL A 389 12.04 2.75 7.68
C VAL A 389 12.15 1.43 6.90
N ASN A 390 12.29 0.30 7.61
CA ASN A 390 12.35 -1.01 6.98
C ASN A 390 11.10 -1.33 6.16
N ALA A 391 9.92 -0.96 6.67
CA ALA A 391 8.62 -1.26 6.05
C ALA A 391 8.26 -0.34 4.86
N ARG A 392 9.10 0.68 4.60
CA ARG A 392 8.86 1.72 3.57
C ARG A 392 9.93 1.75 2.48
N ILE A 393 11.21 1.64 2.87
CA ILE A 393 12.36 1.85 1.97
C ILE A 393 12.42 0.86 0.81
N MET A 394 12.02 -0.40 1.03
CA MET A 394 12.10 -1.45 0.01
C MET A 394 11.11 -1.19 -1.12
N GLN A 395 9.88 -0.87 -0.71
CA GLN A 395 8.72 -0.63 -1.56
C GLN A 395 8.95 0.61 -2.42
N GLY A 396 9.38 1.72 -1.80
CA GLY A 396 9.52 3.01 -2.49
C GLY A 396 10.79 3.19 -3.29
N PHE A 397 11.94 2.80 -2.74
CA PHE A 397 13.24 3.24 -3.25
C PHE A 397 14.10 2.10 -3.79
N ILE A 398 14.31 1.04 -3.00
CA ILE A 398 15.19 -0.07 -3.40
C ILE A 398 14.66 -0.76 -4.66
N ASN A 399 13.35 -1.04 -4.71
CA ASN A 399 12.74 -1.63 -5.90
C ASN A 399 12.95 -0.75 -7.15
N GLN A 400 12.70 0.55 -7.05
CA GLN A 400 12.92 1.49 -8.17
C GLN A 400 14.38 1.54 -8.62
N SER A 401 15.32 1.60 -7.68
CA SER A 401 16.77 1.64 -7.95
C SER A 401 17.28 0.38 -8.67
N LEU A 402 16.65 -0.76 -8.39
CA LEU A 402 17.02 -2.06 -8.96
C LEU A 402 16.19 -2.44 -10.22
N GLY A 403 15.24 -1.60 -10.64
CA GLY A 403 14.34 -1.90 -11.76
C GLY A 403 13.29 -2.96 -11.43
N LEU A 404 13.02 -3.22 -10.14
CA LEU A 404 12.01 -4.18 -9.70
C LEU A 404 10.62 -3.51 -9.70
N THR A 405 9.62 -4.23 -10.21
CA THR A 405 8.28 -3.67 -10.48
C THR A 405 7.24 -4.05 -9.43
N GLY A 406 7.65 -4.73 -8.35
CA GLY A 406 6.69 -5.19 -7.35
C GLY A 406 7.31 -5.83 -6.12
N THR A 407 6.45 -6.15 -5.16
CA THR A 407 6.79 -6.80 -3.89
C THR A 407 5.76 -7.87 -3.54
N LYS A 408 6.21 -9.09 -3.22
CA LYS A 408 5.35 -10.13 -2.61
C LYS A 408 5.41 -10.02 -1.10
N PHE A 409 4.24 -10.11 -0.45
CA PHE A 409 4.16 -10.28 0.99
C PHE A 409 3.29 -11.49 1.29
N TRP A 410 3.87 -12.54 1.87
CA TRP A 410 3.28 -13.89 1.82
C TRP A 410 1.93 -14.03 2.55
N ARG A 411 1.70 -13.30 3.65
CA ARG A 411 0.40 -13.16 4.33
C ARG A 411 0.42 -12.02 5.34
N VAL A 412 -0.74 -11.52 5.76
CA VAL A 412 -0.89 -10.44 6.75
C VAL A 412 -1.48 -10.86 8.10
N ASP A 413 -1.99 -12.09 8.24
CA ASP A 413 -2.75 -12.58 9.40
C ASP A 413 -2.04 -13.73 10.16
N ASN A 414 -0.71 -13.73 10.21
CA ASN A 414 0.10 -14.75 10.89
C ASN A 414 0.04 -14.64 12.41
N TRP A 415 -1.12 -14.87 13.00
CA TRP A 415 -1.37 -14.63 14.40
C TRP A 415 -0.94 -15.78 15.32
N THR A 416 -0.59 -15.40 16.54
CA THR A 416 -0.65 -16.30 17.69
C THR A 416 -2.13 -16.51 18.11
N THR A 417 -2.37 -17.25 19.18
CA THR A 417 -3.71 -17.37 19.77
C THR A 417 -4.21 -16.07 20.42
N ASP A 418 -3.32 -15.11 20.69
CA ASP A 418 -3.66 -13.82 21.30
C ASP A 418 -2.82 -12.70 20.66
N PRO A 419 -3.09 -12.35 19.38
CA PRO A 419 -2.23 -11.44 18.63
C PRO A 419 -2.23 -10.01 19.17
N TRP A 420 -3.24 -9.62 19.95
CA TRP A 420 -3.34 -8.30 20.56
C TRP A 420 -2.35 -8.12 21.72
N HIS A 421 -1.94 -9.20 22.40
CA HIS A 421 -0.98 -9.11 23.52
C HIS A 421 0.35 -9.82 23.23
N ASN A 422 0.33 -10.88 22.41
CA ASN A 422 1.45 -11.78 22.18
C ASN A 422 1.80 -11.86 20.68
N PRO A 423 2.81 -11.13 20.20
CA PRO A 423 3.25 -11.18 18.82
C PRO A 423 4.38 -12.20 18.61
N ASN A 424 4.77 -12.97 19.63
CA ASN A 424 6.00 -13.76 19.62
C ASN A 424 5.83 -15.03 18.77
N LEU A 425 6.11 -14.90 17.47
CA LEU A 425 6.13 -15.98 16.49
C LEU A 425 7.53 -16.55 16.36
N LEU A 426 7.61 -17.80 15.89
CA LEU A 426 8.85 -18.48 15.56
C LEU A 426 8.90 -18.81 14.06
N SER A 427 10.08 -18.67 13.48
CA SER A 427 10.38 -19.20 12.14
C SER A 427 10.40 -20.74 12.18
N GLN A 428 10.42 -21.39 11.00
CA GLN A 428 10.53 -22.86 10.92
C GLN A 428 11.78 -23.42 11.64
N GLY A 429 12.86 -22.63 11.73
CA GLY A 429 14.08 -22.98 12.48
C GLY A 429 14.04 -22.60 13.97
N GLY A 430 12.86 -22.31 14.52
CA GLY A 430 12.67 -21.96 15.93
C GLY A 430 13.23 -20.60 16.35
N GLN A 431 13.66 -19.75 15.41
CA GLN A 431 14.16 -18.41 15.74
C GLN A 431 12.99 -17.42 15.92
N PRO A 432 13.02 -16.55 16.95
CA PRO A 432 12.01 -15.52 17.13
C PRO A 432 11.91 -14.57 15.94
N VAL A 433 10.67 -14.28 15.53
CA VAL A 433 10.31 -13.37 14.42
C VAL A 433 9.01 -12.63 14.78
N PRO A 434 9.01 -11.76 15.81
CA PRO A 434 7.80 -11.20 16.38
C PRO A 434 6.95 -10.43 15.35
N GLY A 435 5.68 -10.84 15.21
CA GLY A 435 4.70 -10.25 14.31
C GLY A 435 5.03 -10.41 12.82
N GLU A 436 5.93 -11.32 12.46
CA GLU A 436 6.23 -11.65 11.06
C GLU A 436 4.98 -12.17 10.35
N GLY A 437 4.61 -11.54 9.23
CA GLY A 437 3.37 -11.86 8.52
C GLY A 437 2.09 -11.51 9.28
N ALA A 438 2.15 -10.82 10.43
CA ALA A 438 1.00 -10.34 11.19
C ALA A 438 0.90 -8.82 11.09
N MET A 439 0.55 -8.31 9.91
CA MET A 439 0.42 -6.86 9.62
C MET A 439 -0.96 -6.30 9.97
N VAL A 440 -1.96 -7.18 10.09
CA VAL A 440 -3.32 -6.84 10.51
C VAL A 440 -3.67 -7.58 11.80
N TYR A 441 -4.78 -7.23 12.44
CA TYR A 441 -5.26 -7.80 13.69
C TYR A 441 -6.75 -8.19 13.59
N PRO A 442 -7.23 -9.15 14.39
CA PRO A 442 -8.65 -9.50 14.46
C PRO A 442 -9.50 -8.30 14.90
N GLY A 443 -10.51 -7.93 14.10
CA GLY A 443 -11.41 -6.81 14.36
C GLY A 443 -12.44 -7.06 15.47
N ASP A 444 -12.68 -8.31 15.85
CA ASP A 444 -13.71 -8.70 16.83
C ASP A 444 -13.49 -8.02 18.20
N MET A 445 -12.22 -7.82 18.56
CA MET A 445 -11.82 -7.20 19.83
C MET A 445 -12.09 -5.69 19.88
N VAL A 446 -12.34 -5.06 18.73
CA VAL A 446 -12.56 -3.62 18.57
C VAL A 446 -13.94 -3.30 17.99
N GLY A 447 -14.87 -4.25 18.05
CA GLY A 447 -16.25 -4.05 17.57
C GLY A 447 -16.45 -4.22 16.07
N LEU A 448 -15.50 -4.84 15.37
CA LEU A 448 -15.55 -5.12 13.92
C LEU A 448 -15.51 -6.64 13.65
N PRO A 449 -16.57 -7.40 14.02
CA PRO A 449 -16.56 -8.86 13.94
C PRO A 449 -16.37 -9.36 12.50
N GLY A 450 -15.51 -10.38 12.33
CA GLY A 450 -15.22 -10.98 11.02
C GLY A 450 -14.44 -10.09 10.03
N GLN A 451 -13.91 -8.96 10.51
CA GLN A 451 -13.08 -8.05 9.73
C GLN A 451 -11.66 -8.00 10.30
N VAL A 452 -10.69 -7.58 9.49
CA VAL A 452 -9.35 -7.26 9.97
C VAL A 452 -9.22 -5.76 10.20
N VAL A 453 -8.37 -5.38 11.15
CA VAL A 453 -7.94 -3.99 11.35
C VAL A 453 -6.44 -3.87 11.12
N SER A 454 -6.01 -2.77 10.52
CA SER A 454 -4.61 -2.58 10.17
C SER A 454 -3.71 -2.40 11.40
N GLY A 455 -2.49 -2.94 11.32
CA GLY A 455 -1.37 -2.45 12.11
C GLY A 455 -0.68 -1.28 11.42
N VAL A 456 0.13 -0.52 12.16
CA VAL A 456 0.88 0.64 11.63
C VAL A 456 1.83 0.25 10.48
N ARG A 457 2.35 -0.98 10.49
CA ARG A 457 3.23 -1.50 9.43
C ARG A 457 2.56 -1.54 8.06
N MET A 458 1.24 -1.75 7.97
CA MET A 458 0.49 -1.67 6.70
C MET A 458 0.54 -0.25 6.11
N LYS A 459 0.53 0.77 6.97
CA LYS A 459 0.57 2.18 6.54
C LYS A 459 1.94 2.56 6.01
N TRP A 460 3.04 2.10 6.66
CA TRP A 460 4.39 2.28 6.11
C TRP A 460 4.58 1.56 4.77
N PHE A 461 3.97 0.39 4.58
CA PHE A 461 3.97 -0.31 3.28
C PHE A 461 3.22 0.49 2.21
N ARG A 462 2.06 1.06 2.56
CA ARG A 462 1.28 1.93 1.66
C ARG A 462 2.10 3.16 1.28
N GLU A 463 2.67 3.87 2.24
CA GLU A 463 3.51 5.05 1.99
C GLU A 463 4.72 4.69 1.11
N GLY A 464 5.32 3.52 1.29
CA GLY A 464 6.38 3.04 0.41
C GLY A 464 5.89 2.76 -1.01
N SER A 465 4.67 2.23 -1.17
CA SER A 465 4.04 2.11 -2.49
C SER A 465 3.71 3.48 -3.10
N GLU A 466 3.39 4.47 -2.28
CA GLU A 466 3.12 5.85 -2.74
C GLU A 466 4.43 6.51 -3.18
N ASP A 467 5.51 6.42 -2.40
CA ASP A 467 6.85 6.89 -2.77
C ASP A 467 7.33 6.31 -4.12
N PHE A 468 6.99 5.05 -4.41
CA PHE A 468 7.28 4.41 -5.70
C PHE A 468 6.64 5.17 -6.87
N GLU A 469 5.42 5.68 -6.70
CA GLU A 469 4.70 6.43 -7.74
C GLU A 469 5.38 7.75 -8.07
N TYR A 470 6.01 8.42 -7.10
CA TYR A 470 6.72 9.69 -7.35
C TYR A 470 7.85 9.47 -8.35
N ILE A 471 8.63 8.40 -8.15
CA ILE A 471 9.72 8.03 -9.06
C ILE A 471 9.14 7.60 -10.41
N GLN A 472 8.02 6.86 -10.43
CA GLN A 472 7.40 6.43 -11.68
C GLN A 472 6.85 7.59 -12.51
N ILE A 473 6.19 8.57 -11.88
CA ILE A 473 5.71 9.79 -12.52
C ILE A 473 6.88 10.56 -13.14
N LEU A 474 7.98 10.72 -12.41
CA LEU A 474 9.18 11.39 -12.93
C LEU A 474 9.83 10.62 -14.08
N LYS A 475 9.88 9.28 -14.03
CA LYS A 475 10.34 8.45 -15.15
C LYS A 475 9.48 8.70 -16.40
N ASN A 476 8.15 8.68 -16.25
CA ASN A 476 7.21 8.91 -17.34
C ASN A 476 7.31 10.34 -17.91
N ALA A 477 7.68 11.32 -17.08
CA ALA A 477 7.91 12.71 -17.49
C ALA A 477 9.33 12.98 -18.04
N GLY A 478 10.12 11.93 -18.34
CA GLY A 478 11.49 12.07 -18.87
C GLY A 478 12.53 12.55 -17.84
N GLN A 479 12.19 12.54 -16.55
CA GLN A 479 13.06 12.92 -15.43
C GLN A 479 13.59 11.69 -14.66
N GLY A 480 13.64 10.52 -15.32
CA GLY A 480 14.01 9.25 -14.68
C GLY A 480 15.41 9.25 -14.06
N GLN A 481 16.40 9.87 -14.70
CA GLN A 481 17.76 9.95 -14.17
C GLN A 481 17.80 10.71 -12.83
N PHE A 482 17.18 11.90 -12.79
CA PHE A 482 17.06 12.70 -11.56
C PHE A 482 16.40 11.90 -10.43
N ALA A 483 15.28 11.22 -10.73
CA ALA A 483 14.55 10.45 -9.74
C ALA A 483 15.36 9.27 -9.20
N LEU A 484 16.04 8.53 -10.08
CA LEU A 484 16.87 7.39 -9.71
C LEU A 484 18.15 7.80 -8.96
N ASP A 485 18.76 8.94 -9.29
CA ASP A 485 19.91 9.45 -8.56
C ASP A 485 19.54 9.78 -7.12
N LEU A 486 18.40 10.45 -6.90
CA LEU A 486 17.87 10.68 -5.56
C LEU A 486 17.51 9.37 -4.85
N ALA A 487 16.80 8.44 -5.50
CA ALA A 487 16.41 7.17 -4.90
C ALA A 487 17.62 6.35 -4.41
N LYS A 488 18.72 6.34 -5.18
CA LYS A 488 19.96 5.66 -4.82
C LYS A 488 20.68 6.27 -3.61
N THR A 489 20.42 7.53 -3.26
CA THR A 489 21.00 8.12 -2.02
C THR A 489 20.40 7.54 -0.74
N VAL A 490 19.20 6.96 -0.80
CA VAL A 490 18.49 6.39 0.35
C VAL A 490 18.32 4.88 0.26
N GLY A 491 18.23 4.32 -0.95
CA GLY A 491 18.07 2.89 -1.18
C GLY A 491 18.63 2.49 -2.53
N ALA A 492 19.95 2.28 -2.60
CA ALA A 492 20.61 1.86 -3.83
C ALA A 492 20.36 0.38 -4.13
N ASP A 493 20.42 -0.47 -3.10
CA ASP A 493 20.15 -1.91 -3.19
C ASP A 493 19.80 -2.49 -1.80
N PHE A 494 19.62 -3.81 -1.71
CA PHE A 494 19.26 -4.48 -0.46
C PHE A 494 20.32 -4.38 0.64
N GLN A 495 21.59 -4.11 0.33
CA GLN A 495 22.69 -3.97 1.30
C GLN A 495 23.00 -2.50 1.60
N ASN A 496 22.78 -1.61 0.64
CA ASN A 496 23.16 -0.20 0.68
C ASN A 496 21.92 0.69 0.72
N TRP A 497 21.42 0.95 1.93
CA TRP A 497 20.24 1.76 2.17
C TRP A 497 20.25 2.43 3.55
N THR A 498 19.53 3.54 3.69
CA THR A 498 19.55 4.39 4.89
C THR A 498 18.66 3.87 6.01
N LYS A 499 19.11 4.00 7.25
CA LYS A 499 18.25 3.85 8.44
C LYS A 499 17.68 5.18 8.92
N ASP A 500 18.15 6.28 8.33
CA ASP A 500 17.73 7.62 8.70
C ASP A 500 16.41 7.97 8.02
N LYS A 501 15.34 8.02 8.83
CA LYS A 501 14.02 8.42 8.36
C LYS A 501 13.97 9.85 7.84
N ASN A 502 14.76 10.77 8.40
CA ASN A 502 14.72 12.18 7.99
C ASN A 502 15.31 12.34 6.59
N LEU A 503 16.34 11.57 6.27
CA LEU A 503 16.89 11.51 4.92
C LEU A 503 15.88 10.95 3.92
N LEU A 504 15.16 9.87 4.27
CA LEU A 504 14.09 9.30 3.44
C LEU A 504 13.00 10.34 3.16
N LEU A 505 12.46 10.96 4.21
CA LEU A 505 11.41 11.98 4.10
C LEU A 505 11.87 13.19 3.28
N SER A 506 13.11 13.64 3.44
CA SER A 506 13.69 14.71 2.63
C SER A 506 13.78 14.35 1.14
N VAL A 507 14.19 13.12 0.82
CA VAL A 507 14.24 12.66 -0.58
C VAL A 507 12.84 12.57 -1.18
N ARG A 508 11.87 12.02 -0.46
CA ARG A 508 10.47 12.03 -0.90
C ARG A 508 9.98 13.44 -1.20
N GLN A 509 10.20 14.38 -0.28
CA GLN A 509 9.77 15.76 -0.47
C GLN A 509 10.39 16.37 -1.74
N LYS A 510 11.69 16.17 -1.99
CA LYS A 510 12.36 16.63 -3.22
C LYS A 510 11.77 16.03 -4.49
N LEU A 511 11.36 14.75 -4.46
CA LEU A 511 10.67 14.12 -5.59
C LEU A 511 9.31 14.79 -5.82
N GLY A 512 8.53 15.03 -4.76
CA GLY A 512 7.24 15.70 -4.82
C GLY A 512 7.35 17.14 -5.34
N GLU A 513 8.30 17.91 -4.82
CA GLU A 513 8.62 19.28 -5.28
C GLU A 513 9.03 19.30 -6.76
N LYS A 514 9.80 18.30 -7.21
CA LYS A 514 10.15 18.19 -8.63
C LYS A 514 8.91 17.95 -9.48
N ILE A 515 8.05 16.99 -9.14
CA ILE A 515 6.81 16.74 -9.88
C ILE A 515 5.95 18.01 -9.89
N HIS A 516 5.83 18.66 -8.73
CA HIS A 516 5.08 19.88 -8.57
C HIS A 516 5.53 20.98 -9.54
N SER A 517 6.85 21.18 -9.67
CA SER A 517 7.44 22.18 -10.56
C SER A 517 7.22 21.91 -12.04
N LEU A 518 6.93 20.67 -12.44
CA LEU A 518 6.72 20.31 -13.84
C LEU A 518 5.33 20.72 -14.35
N ASN A 519 4.38 21.03 -13.45
CA ASN A 519 2.99 21.35 -13.80
C ASN A 519 2.42 20.36 -14.82
N LEU A 520 2.60 19.06 -14.55
CA LEU A 520 2.12 18.01 -15.43
C LEU A 520 0.59 18.14 -15.62
N PRO A 521 0.06 17.85 -16.82
CA PRO A 521 -1.37 17.80 -17.01
C PRO A 521 -1.99 16.79 -16.03
N PRO A 522 -3.25 17.00 -15.59
CA PRO A 522 -3.94 16.03 -14.76
C PRO A 522 -3.87 14.66 -15.43
N VAL A 523 -3.47 13.64 -14.68
CA VAL A 523 -3.47 12.26 -15.17
C VAL A 523 -4.94 11.89 -15.39
N SER A 524 -5.41 11.96 -16.64
CA SER A 524 -6.67 11.31 -17.04
C SER A 524 -6.54 9.82 -16.69
N PRO A 525 -7.62 9.15 -16.23
CA PRO A 525 -7.58 7.71 -16.04
C PRO A 525 -7.14 7.06 -17.36
N ILE A 526 -5.91 6.55 -17.39
CA ILE A 526 -5.33 5.94 -18.57
C ILE A 526 -6.06 4.60 -18.76
N SER A 527 -6.86 4.50 -19.81
CA SER A 527 -7.32 3.24 -20.37
C SER A 527 -6.12 2.32 -20.63
N PRO A 528 -6.28 0.99 -20.58
CA PRO A 528 -5.18 0.05 -20.80
C PRO A 528 -4.44 0.33 -22.13
N PRO A 529 -3.15 -0.07 -22.24
CA PRO A 529 -2.35 0.22 -23.42
C PRO A 529 -3.04 -0.29 -24.69
N PRO A 530 -2.82 0.37 -25.85
CA PRO A 530 -3.54 0.05 -27.07
C PRO A 530 -3.29 -1.41 -27.45
N ALA A 531 -4.37 -2.18 -27.58
CA ALA A 531 -4.34 -3.51 -28.15
C ALA A 531 -3.85 -3.43 -29.59
N ILE A 532 -3.04 -4.41 -29.98
CA ILE A 532 -2.44 -4.53 -31.32
C ILE A 532 -3.56 -4.53 -32.37
N SER A 533 -3.53 -3.54 -33.27
CA SER A 533 -4.38 -3.44 -34.44
C SER A 533 -4.13 -4.63 -35.39
N LEU A 534 -4.99 -5.65 -35.31
CA LEU A 534 -5.13 -6.65 -36.37
C LEU A 534 -6.12 -6.11 -37.39
N THR A 535 -5.63 -5.84 -38.60
CA THR A 535 -6.43 -5.45 -39.77
C THR A 535 -7.41 -6.56 -40.15
N GLY A 536 -8.60 -6.52 -39.57
CA GLY A 536 -9.78 -7.27 -40.00
C GLY A 536 -10.84 -6.30 -40.51
N SER A 537 -11.64 -6.71 -41.49
CA SER A 537 -12.71 -5.89 -42.06
C SER A 537 -13.65 -5.35 -40.98
N SER A 538 -13.83 -4.03 -40.92
CA SER A 538 -14.73 -3.36 -39.96
C SER A 538 -16.14 -3.94 -40.06
N LYS A 539 -16.70 -4.41 -38.95
CA LYS A 539 -18.10 -4.83 -38.88
C LYS A 539 -19.01 -3.61 -39.12
N SER A 540 -20.15 -3.83 -39.80
CA SER A 540 -21.12 -2.75 -39.99
C SER A 540 -21.76 -2.40 -38.64
N GLY A 541 -21.75 -1.11 -38.26
CA GLY A 541 -22.16 -0.64 -36.94
C GLY A 541 -21.03 -0.44 -35.93
N ASP A 542 -19.79 -0.83 -36.26
CA ASP A 542 -18.59 -0.61 -35.44
C ASP A 542 -17.98 0.76 -35.82
N ALA A 543 -18.21 1.76 -34.96
CA ALA A 543 -17.74 3.12 -35.16
C ALA A 543 -16.38 3.38 -34.51
N ASN A 544 -16.00 2.65 -33.47
CA ASN A 544 -14.70 2.85 -32.81
C ASN A 544 -13.59 1.95 -33.38
N GLY A 545 -13.93 1.00 -34.26
CA GLY A 545 -13.01 0.08 -34.93
C GLY A 545 -12.50 -1.04 -34.02
N ASP A 546 -13.19 -1.34 -32.93
CA ASP A 546 -12.78 -2.36 -31.96
C ASP A 546 -13.27 -3.78 -32.28
N ASN A 547 -13.93 -3.95 -33.44
CA ASN A 547 -14.50 -5.19 -33.95
C ASN A 547 -15.70 -5.72 -33.14
N LEU A 548 -16.24 -4.91 -32.23
CA LEU A 548 -17.51 -5.10 -31.53
C LEU A 548 -18.53 -4.07 -32.05
N VAL A 549 -19.81 -4.36 -31.88
CA VAL A 549 -20.89 -3.38 -32.10
C VAL A 549 -21.63 -3.26 -30.78
N ASP A 550 -21.31 -2.24 -30.00
CA ASP A 550 -21.76 -2.09 -28.63
C ASP A 550 -22.18 -0.65 -28.28
N GLY A 551 -22.33 -0.36 -26.99
CA GLY A 551 -22.76 0.95 -26.51
C GLY A 551 -21.79 2.09 -26.83
N GLN A 552 -20.51 1.80 -27.08
CA GLN A 552 -19.51 2.81 -27.45
C GLN A 552 -19.73 3.30 -28.88
N ASP A 553 -20.15 2.43 -29.79
CA ASP A 553 -20.50 2.81 -31.17
C ASP A 553 -21.78 3.62 -31.22
N TYR A 554 -22.74 3.29 -30.36
CA TYR A 554 -23.96 4.08 -30.19
C TYR A 554 -23.65 5.51 -29.75
N VAL A 555 -22.67 5.70 -28.86
CA VAL A 555 -22.27 7.04 -28.42
C VAL A 555 -21.69 7.84 -29.59
N ILE A 556 -20.91 7.21 -30.48
CA ILE A 556 -20.37 7.88 -31.66
C ILE A 556 -21.49 8.25 -32.65
N TRP A 557 -22.44 7.35 -32.91
CA TRP A 557 -23.63 7.65 -33.71
C TRP A 557 -24.44 8.80 -33.11
N LEU A 558 -24.72 8.74 -31.80
CA LEU A 558 -25.53 9.73 -31.09
C LEU A 558 -24.87 11.12 -31.10
N GLN A 559 -23.54 11.19 -30.99
CA GLN A 559 -22.79 12.44 -31.06
C GLN A 559 -22.86 13.12 -32.43
N ASN A 560 -23.05 12.35 -33.49
CA ASN A 560 -23.12 12.85 -34.86
C ASN A 560 -24.56 12.83 -35.43
N TYR A 561 -25.57 12.46 -34.63
CA TYR A 561 -26.95 12.35 -35.09
C TYR A 561 -27.47 13.68 -35.68
N ASN A 562 -28.07 13.59 -36.88
CA ASN A 562 -28.58 14.71 -37.66
C ASN A 562 -27.50 15.69 -38.15
N THR A 563 -26.27 15.19 -38.34
CA THR A 563 -25.15 15.96 -38.93
C THR A 563 -24.70 15.38 -40.28
N GLN A 564 -24.02 16.22 -41.08
CA GLN A 564 -23.36 15.81 -42.32
C GLN A 564 -21.95 15.32 -41.97
N ALA A 565 -21.81 14.01 -41.79
CA ALA A 565 -20.55 13.36 -41.49
C ALA A 565 -20.49 12.02 -42.23
N SER A 566 -19.36 11.72 -42.86
CA SER A 566 -19.23 10.52 -43.69
C SER A 566 -18.27 9.50 -43.08
N GLY A 567 -18.66 8.23 -43.17
CA GLY A 567 -17.89 7.06 -42.72
C GLY A 567 -18.33 6.50 -41.36
N ALA A 568 -18.14 5.18 -41.20
CA ALA A 568 -18.55 4.42 -40.00
C ALA A 568 -17.98 4.99 -38.70
N ALA A 569 -16.76 5.52 -38.73
CA ALA A 569 -16.12 6.17 -37.57
C ALA A 569 -16.80 7.47 -37.12
N LYS A 570 -17.79 7.95 -37.88
CA LYS A 570 -18.64 9.09 -37.55
C LYS A 570 -20.10 8.68 -37.34
N GLY A 571 -20.40 7.37 -37.36
CA GLY A 571 -21.76 6.86 -37.26
C GLY A 571 -22.53 6.84 -38.57
N ASP A 572 -21.90 7.12 -39.72
CA ASP A 572 -22.50 6.94 -41.07
C ASP A 572 -22.19 5.52 -41.55
N PHE A 573 -23.08 4.60 -41.18
CA PHE A 573 -22.93 3.16 -41.41
C PHE A 573 -23.51 2.72 -42.75
N ASP A 574 -24.39 3.51 -43.37
CA ASP A 574 -24.89 3.25 -44.74
C ASP A 574 -24.08 3.95 -45.84
N GLY A 575 -23.18 4.86 -45.47
CA GLY A 575 -22.26 5.55 -46.36
C GLY A 575 -22.89 6.67 -47.18
N ASN A 576 -24.07 7.16 -46.77
CA ASN A 576 -24.81 8.19 -47.50
C ASN A 576 -24.33 9.63 -47.17
N GLY A 577 -23.43 9.78 -46.19
CA GLY A 577 -22.87 11.07 -45.77
C GLY A 577 -23.72 11.85 -44.74
N VAL A 578 -24.79 11.26 -44.23
CA VAL A 578 -25.69 11.80 -43.22
C VAL A 578 -25.89 10.77 -42.12
N VAL A 579 -25.65 11.16 -40.87
CA VAL A 579 -25.85 10.27 -39.72
C VAL A 579 -27.28 10.41 -39.22
N ASP A 580 -28.14 9.44 -39.52
CA ASP A 580 -29.57 9.50 -39.20
C ASP A 580 -30.14 8.18 -38.63
N GLY A 581 -31.47 8.05 -38.62
CA GLY A 581 -32.15 6.88 -38.10
C GLY A 581 -31.87 5.58 -38.88
N ARG A 582 -31.37 5.65 -40.12
CA ARG A 582 -30.98 4.49 -40.92
C ARG A 582 -29.68 3.88 -40.39
N ASP A 583 -28.73 4.71 -40.00
CA ASP A 583 -27.49 4.26 -39.36
C ASP A 583 -27.76 3.63 -38.00
N TYR A 584 -28.69 4.19 -37.23
CA TYR A 584 -29.13 3.57 -35.97
C TYR A 584 -29.66 2.15 -36.19
N VAL A 585 -30.46 1.94 -37.24
CA VAL A 585 -30.98 0.60 -37.57
C VAL A 585 -29.84 -0.36 -37.95
N ILE A 586 -28.79 0.13 -38.62
CA ILE A 586 -27.61 -0.68 -38.94
C ILE A 586 -26.83 -1.06 -37.68
N TRP A 587 -26.57 -0.10 -36.78
CA TRP A 587 -25.96 -0.38 -35.48
C TRP A 587 -26.79 -1.38 -34.67
N LEU A 588 -28.09 -1.13 -34.52
CA LEU A 588 -29.00 -1.97 -33.73
C LEU A 588 -29.07 -3.40 -34.26
N ASN A 589 -29.05 -3.57 -35.59
CA ASN A 589 -29.07 -4.89 -36.22
C ASN A 589 -27.77 -5.67 -36.01
N ASN A 590 -26.66 -5.02 -35.66
CA ASN A 590 -25.37 -5.65 -35.41
C ASN A 590 -24.98 -5.66 -33.92
N TYR A 591 -25.74 -5.00 -33.05
CA TYR A 591 -25.49 -4.91 -31.61
C TYR A 591 -25.31 -6.29 -30.97
N LEU A 592 -24.14 -6.52 -30.37
CA LEU A 592 -23.70 -7.77 -29.72
C LEU A 592 -23.69 -9.03 -30.63
N LYS A 593 -23.50 -8.89 -31.95
CA LYS A 593 -23.42 -10.01 -32.90
C LYS A 593 -22.01 -10.41 -33.38
#